data_AF-A0A8S0FZ04-F1
#
_entry.id   AF-A0A8S0FZ04-F1
#
_cell.length_a   1.000
_cell.length_b   1.000
_cell.length_c   1.000
_cell.angle_alpha   90.00
_cell.angle_beta   90.00
_cell.angle_gamma   90.00
#
_symmetry.space_group_name_H-M   'P 1'
#
loop_
_entity.id
_entity.type
_entity.pdbx_description
1 polymer ?
#
loop_
_entity_poly.entity_id
_entity_poly.type
_entity_poly.pdbx_seq_one_letter_code
_entity_poly.pdbx_strand_id
1 'polypeptide(L)'
;MHDEFKTQALTRLQEEYPDAAILVHPESPQAIVEMADAVGSTSQLIAAAKTLQHQRLIVATDRGIFYKMQQAVPDKELLEAPTAGEGATCRSCAHCPWMAMNGLQAIAEALELEGSNHEVYVDERLRERALVPLNRMLDFAANVYVHYVDN
;
A
#
# COMPACT_ATOMS: atom_id res chain seq x y z
N MET A 1 -7.56 -5.28 6.76
CA MET A 1 -7.14 -4.28 5.76
C MET A 1 -7.41 -4.78 4.36
N HIS A 2 -6.49 -5.47 3.67
CA HIS A 2 -6.67 -5.77 2.25
C HIS A 2 -7.80 -6.79 1.95
N ASP A 3 -8.17 -7.67 2.87
CA ASP A 3 -9.27 -8.64 2.71
C ASP A 3 -10.69 -8.06 2.89
N GLU A 4 -10.80 -6.76 3.19
CA GLU A 4 -12.08 -6.09 3.51
C GLU A 4 -12.75 -5.45 2.28
N PHE A 5 -12.08 -5.38 1.14
CA PHE A 5 -12.64 -4.81 -0.08
C PHE A 5 -13.72 -5.74 -0.67
N LYS A 6 -14.87 -5.17 -1.02
CA LYS A 6 -15.99 -5.91 -1.65
C LYS A 6 -16.13 -5.51 -3.10
N THR A 7 -16.11 -6.51 -3.99
CA THR A 7 -16.23 -6.31 -5.45
C THR A 7 -17.43 -5.47 -5.82
N GLN A 8 -18.61 -5.73 -5.24
CA GLN A 8 -19.83 -4.97 -5.53
C GLN A 8 -19.72 -3.47 -5.22
N ALA A 9 -19.05 -3.10 -4.12
CA ALA A 9 -18.89 -1.70 -3.74
C ALA A 9 -17.89 -1.00 -4.67
N LEU A 10 -16.82 -1.70 -5.06
CA LEU A 10 -15.87 -1.19 -6.04
C LEU A 10 -16.50 -1.05 -7.44
N THR A 11 -17.33 -2.02 -7.86
CA THR A 11 -18.08 -1.95 -9.14
C THR A 11 -19.00 -0.74 -9.17
N ARG A 12 -19.77 -0.49 -8.10
CA ARG A 12 -20.63 0.72 -8.00
C ARG A 12 -19.82 2.01 -8.11
N LEU A 13 -18.65 2.07 -7.45
CA LEU A 13 -17.78 3.24 -7.53
C LEU A 13 -17.20 3.43 -8.95
N GLN A 14 -16.85 2.34 -9.63
CA GLN A 14 -16.42 2.39 -11.03
C GLN A 14 -17.55 2.84 -11.97
N GLU A 15 -18.79 2.44 -11.70
CA GLU A 15 -19.96 2.90 -12.46
C GLU A 15 -20.22 4.41 -12.25
N GLU A 16 -19.97 4.94 -11.05
CA GLU A 16 -20.08 6.37 -10.75
C GLU A 16 -18.94 7.19 -11.38
N TYR A 17 -17.73 6.60 -11.48
CA TYR A 17 -16.54 7.22 -12.05
C TYR A 17 -15.95 6.35 -13.18
N PRO A 18 -16.62 6.26 -14.34
CA PRO A 18 -16.20 5.38 -15.44
C PRO A 18 -14.89 5.82 -16.10
N ASP A 19 -14.45 7.05 -15.85
CA ASP A 19 -13.17 7.61 -16.31
C ASP A 19 -12.01 7.42 -15.32
N ALA A 20 -12.28 6.84 -14.15
CA ALA A 20 -11.26 6.61 -13.14
C ALA A 20 -10.50 5.30 -13.38
N ALA A 21 -9.18 5.32 -13.19
CA ALA A 21 -8.38 4.10 -13.16
C ALA A 21 -8.31 3.49 -11.77
N ILE A 22 -8.28 2.16 -11.69
CA ILE A 22 -8.28 1.39 -10.45
C ILE A 22 -6.87 0.88 -10.14
N LEU A 23 -6.33 1.27 -8.99
CA LEU A 23 -5.02 0.89 -8.49
C LEU A 23 -5.18 -0.01 -7.26
N VAL A 24 -4.60 -1.21 -7.28
CA VAL A 24 -4.86 -2.24 -6.27
C VAL A 24 -3.57 -2.81 -5.70
N HIS A 25 -3.50 -2.99 -4.38
CA HIS A 25 -2.42 -3.74 -3.76
C HIS A 25 -2.61 -5.25 -4.00
N PRO A 26 -1.56 -6.03 -4.34
CA PRO A 26 -1.68 -7.47 -4.64
C PRO A 26 -2.17 -8.32 -3.45
N GLU A 27 -2.20 -7.77 -2.24
CA GLU A 27 -2.79 -8.43 -1.06
C GLU A 27 -4.33 -8.37 -1.01
N SER A 28 -4.97 -7.63 -1.92
CA SER A 28 -6.43 -7.57 -2.01
C SER A 28 -7.02 -8.86 -2.61
N PRO A 29 -8.31 -9.17 -2.36
CA PRO A 29 -8.97 -10.32 -2.95
C PRO A 29 -8.82 -10.38 -4.47
N GLN A 30 -8.67 -11.59 -5.01
CA GLN A 30 -8.47 -11.83 -6.43
C GLN A 30 -9.49 -11.09 -7.33
N ALA A 31 -10.77 -11.09 -6.92
CA ALA A 31 -11.83 -10.40 -7.66
C ALA A 31 -11.68 -8.87 -7.72
N ILE A 32 -10.90 -8.27 -6.80
CA ILE A 32 -10.54 -6.84 -6.82
C ILE A 32 -9.32 -6.61 -7.70
N VAL A 33 -8.33 -7.51 -7.62
CA VAL A 33 -7.12 -7.48 -8.45
C VAL A 33 -7.46 -7.58 -9.93
N GLU A 34 -8.44 -8.40 -10.30
CA GLU A 34 -8.92 -8.57 -11.68
C GLU A 34 -9.60 -7.32 -12.26
N MET A 35 -10.06 -6.40 -11.41
CA MET A 35 -10.65 -5.13 -11.84
C MET A 35 -9.62 -4.00 -12.01
N ALA A 36 -8.36 -4.25 -11.65
CA ALA A 36 -7.35 -3.20 -11.54
C ALA A 36 -6.72 -2.84 -12.90
N ASP A 37 -6.53 -1.54 -13.15
CA ASP A 37 -5.68 -1.03 -14.22
C ASP A 37 -4.19 -1.11 -13.87
N ALA A 38 -3.86 -1.11 -12.58
CA ALA A 38 -2.51 -1.35 -12.09
C ALA A 38 -2.50 -2.10 -10.75
N VAL A 39 -1.60 -3.08 -10.62
CA VAL A 39 -1.41 -3.87 -9.41
C VAL A 39 0.05 -3.77 -8.96
N GLY A 40 0.28 -3.49 -7.68
CA GLY A 40 1.65 -3.44 -7.16
C GLY A 40 1.76 -3.02 -5.70
N SER A 41 3.00 -3.01 -5.20
CA SER A 41 3.34 -2.47 -3.89
C SER A 41 3.02 -0.98 -3.78
N THR A 42 2.99 -0.42 -2.57
CA THR A 42 2.75 1.01 -2.34
C THR A 42 3.58 1.92 -3.25
N SER A 43 4.88 1.64 -3.39
CA SER A 43 5.77 2.43 -4.26
C SER A 43 5.42 2.28 -5.74
N GLN A 44 5.04 1.08 -6.18
CA GLN A 44 4.61 0.83 -7.55
C GLN A 44 3.28 1.52 -7.87
N LEU A 45 2.33 1.55 -6.93
CA LEU A 45 1.06 2.27 -7.10
C LEU A 45 1.28 3.79 -7.20
N ILE A 46 2.18 4.36 -6.40
CA ILE A 46 2.55 5.78 -6.51
C ILE A 46 3.19 6.08 -7.87
N ALA A 47 4.04 5.17 -8.39
CA ALA A 47 4.60 5.31 -9.72
C ALA A 47 3.52 5.21 -10.81
N ALA A 48 2.61 4.25 -10.71
CA ALA A 48 1.49 4.08 -11.63
C ALA A 48 0.56 5.31 -11.66
N ALA A 49 0.29 5.91 -10.50
CA ALA A 49 -0.51 7.12 -10.40
C ALA A 49 0.05 8.28 -11.25
N LYS A 50 1.39 8.41 -11.33
CA LYS A 50 2.08 9.42 -12.14
C LYS A 50 2.01 9.14 -13.64
N THR A 51 2.03 7.87 -14.03
CA THR A 51 2.12 7.47 -15.45
C THR A 51 0.75 7.32 -16.13
N LEU A 52 -0.29 6.96 -15.37
CA LEU A 52 -1.65 6.85 -15.89
C LEU A 52 -2.15 8.22 -16.36
N GLN A 53 -2.93 8.26 -17.43
CA GLN A 53 -3.46 9.53 -17.98
C GLN A 53 -4.75 10.00 -17.31
N HIS A 54 -5.38 9.11 -16.56
CA HIS A 54 -6.63 9.37 -15.83
C HIS A 54 -6.44 10.47 -14.78
N GLN A 55 -7.42 11.38 -14.72
CA GLN A 55 -7.48 12.46 -13.72
C GLN A 55 -7.99 11.96 -12.38
N ARG A 56 -8.81 10.91 -12.41
CA ARG A 56 -9.36 10.24 -11.22
C ARG A 56 -8.74 8.87 -11.07
N LEU A 57 -8.37 8.53 -9.84
CA LEU A 57 -7.75 7.26 -9.50
C LEU A 57 -8.46 6.67 -8.29
N ILE A 58 -9.06 5.49 -8.43
CA ILE A 58 -9.61 4.71 -7.33
C ILE A 58 -8.49 3.83 -6.76
N VAL A 59 -8.16 3.99 -5.49
CA VAL A 59 -7.01 3.31 -4.86
C VAL A 59 -7.49 2.35 -3.77
N ALA A 60 -7.26 1.06 -3.98
CA ALA A 60 -7.57 -0.03 -3.05
C ALA A 60 -6.33 -0.50 -2.29
N THR A 61 -5.95 0.27 -1.26
CA THR A 61 -4.82 -0.01 -0.38
C THR A 61 -4.98 0.80 0.92
N ASP A 62 -3.98 0.80 1.81
CA ASP A 62 -4.01 1.54 3.08
C ASP A 62 -4.10 3.06 2.86
N ARG A 63 -4.99 3.73 3.60
CA ARG A 63 -5.25 5.17 3.56
C ARG A 63 -4.02 6.02 3.84
N GLY A 64 -3.07 5.51 4.64
CA GLY A 64 -1.83 6.20 4.97
C GLY A 64 -0.98 6.57 3.75
N ILE A 65 -1.18 5.90 2.62
CA ILE A 65 -0.43 6.20 1.39
C ILE A 65 -0.97 7.43 0.65
N PHE A 66 -2.25 7.80 0.87
CA PHE A 66 -2.92 8.86 0.09
C PHE A 66 -2.19 10.19 0.21
N TYR A 67 -1.65 10.51 1.39
CA TYR A 67 -0.89 11.74 1.57
C TYR A 67 0.34 11.80 0.63
N LYS A 68 1.15 10.73 0.62
CA LYS A 68 2.33 10.65 -0.26
C LYS A 68 1.95 10.57 -1.74
N MET A 69 0.86 9.87 -2.05
CA MET A 69 0.35 9.77 -3.41
C MET A 69 -0.15 11.12 -3.92
N GLN A 70 -0.89 11.88 -3.11
CA GLN A 70 -1.36 13.22 -3.46
C GLN A 70 -0.19 14.20 -3.65
N GLN A 71 0.88 14.10 -2.84
CA GLN A 71 2.11 14.87 -3.08
C GLN A 71 2.76 14.54 -4.43
N ALA A 72 2.69 13.28 -4.85
CA ALA A 72 3.24 12.81 -6.12
C ALA A 72 2.40 13.20 -7.35
N VAL A 73 1.08 13.37 -7.18
CA VAL A 73 0.13 13.74 -8.24
C VAL A 73 -0.84 14.82 -7.74
N PRO A 74 -0.36 16.07 -7.51
CA PRO A 74 -1.15 17.10 -6.85
C PRO A 74 -2.43 17.49 -7.59
N ASP A 75 -2.43 17.37 -8.93
CA ASP A 75 -3.54 17.76 -9.80
C ASP A 75 -4.58 16.66 -10.01
N LYS A 76 -4.34 15.45 -9.47
CA LYS A 76 -5.24 14.30 -9.63
C LYS A 76 -6.16 14.14 -8.44
N GLU A 77 -7.35 13.63 -8.73
CA GLU A 77 -8.34 13.26 -7.72
C GLU A 77 -8.14 11.80 -7.32
N LEU A 78 -7.81 11.57 -6.05
CA LEU A 78 -7.62 10.24 -5.48
C LEU A 78 -8.87 9.82 -4.69
N LEU A 79 -9.51 8.75 -5.13
CA LEU A 79 -10.69 8.16 -4.51
C LEU A 79 -10.30 6.91 -3.73
N GLU A 80 -10.77 6.79 -2.49
CA GLU A 80 -10.52 5.62 -1.67
C GLU A 80 -11.48 4.48 -2.02
N ALA A 81 -10.95 3.29 -2.28
CA ALA A 81 -11.80 2.15 -2.55
C ALA A 81 -12.59 1.75 -1.29
N PRO A 82 -13.88 1.40 -1.41
CA PRO A 82 -14.72 1.10 -0.27
C PRO A 82 -14.37 -0.26 0.36
N THR A 83 -14.04 -0.24 1.66
CA THR A 83 -13.92 -1.43 2.52
C THR A 83 -15.24 -1.61 3.28
N ALA A 84 -16.20 -2.35 2.70
CA ALA A 84 -17.49 -2.79 3.27
C ALA A 84 -18.28 -1.87 4.25
N GLY A 85 -19.52 -1.53 3.86
CA GLY A 85 -20.60 -1.10 4.77
C GLY A 85 -21.93 -0.92 4.02
N GLU A 86 -22.89 -1.82 4.21
CA GLU A 86 -24.30 -1.65 3.80
C GLU A 86 -24.94 -0.62 4.74
N GLY A 87 -24.79 0.67 4.41
CA GLY A 87 -25.34 1.77 5.17
C GLY A 87 -24.64 3.07 4.79
N ALA A 88 -25.41 4.14 4.60
CA ALA A 88 -24.97 5.46 4.10
C ALA A 88 -23.95 6.22 4.99
N THR A 89 -23.16 5.51 5.79
CA THR A 89 -22.10 6.01 6.68
C THR A 89 -20.88 5.09 6.67
N CYS A 90 -20.58 4.44 5.54
CA CYS A 90 -19.34 3.70 5.37
C CYS A 90 -18.17 4.69 5.33
N ARG A 91 -17.51 4.91 6.48
CA ARG A 91 -16.15 5.44 6.53
C ARG A 91 -15.24 4.32 6.01
N SER A 92 -14.45 4.61 4.99
CA SER A 92 -13.38 3.73 4.56
C SER A 92 -12.51 3.34 5.77
N CYS A 93 -12.51 2.04 6.07
CA CYS A 93 -11.78 1.42 7.15
C CYS A 93 -10.46 0.83 6.65
N ALA A 94 -9.95 1.27 5.50
CA ALA A 94 -8.58 0.99 5.07
C ALA A 94 -7.57 1.78 5.92
N HIS A 95 -7.72 1.71 7.25
CA HIS A 95 -6.84 2.25 8.26
C HIS A 95 -6.20 1.12 9.06
N CYS A 96 -4.89 0.87 8.88
CA CYS A 96 -4.20 -0.14 9.66
C CYS A 96 -3.97 0.41 11.08
N PRO A 97 -4.69 -0.07 12.11
CA PRO A 97 -4.61 0.51 13.46
C PRO A 97 -3.20 0.36 14.06
N TRP A 98 -2.47 -0.68 13.63
CA TRP A 98 -1.11 -0.95 14.08
C TRP A 98 -0.11 0.09 13.57
N MET A 99 -0.26 0.54 12.32
CA MET A 99 0.60 1.60 11.77
C MET A 99 0.34 2.94 12.46
N ALA A 100 -0.90 3.18 12.86
CA ALA A 100 -1.31 4.40 13.57
C ALA A 100 -0.79 4.50 15.01
N MET A 101 -0.19 3.43 15.57
CA MET A 101 0.43 3.46 16.89
C MET A 101 1.70 4.33 16.93
N ASN A 102 2.34 4.57 15.79
CA ASN A 102 3.55 5.39 15.66
C ASN A 102 3.21 6.90 15.60
N GLY A 103 2.69 7.44 16.69
CA GLY A 103 2.35 8.86 16.82
C GLY A 103 3.56 9.75 17.13
N LEU A 104 3.40 11.07 16.95
CA LEU A 104 4.49 12.05 17.16
C LEU A 104 5.08 12.00 18.58
N GLN A 105 4.24 11.83 19.59
CA GLN A 105 4.69 11.70 20.97
C GLN A 105 5.54 10.44 21.17
N ALA A 106 5.08 9.28 20.70
CA ALA A 106 5.81 8.02 20.80
C ALA A 106 7.17 8.09 20.07
N ILE A 107 7.23 8.77 18.92
CA ILE A 107 8.48 9.00 18.18
C ILE A 107 9.42 9.92 18.97
N ALA A 108 8.92 11.02 19.53
CA ALA A 108 9.73 11.93 20.33
C ALA A 108 10.30 11.22 21.57
N GLU A 109 9.46 10.49 22.31
CA GLU A 109 9.88 9.70 23.48
C GLU A 109 10.91 8.64 23.11
N ALA A 110 10.75 7.94 21.98
CA ALA A 110 11.72 6.95 21.52
C ALA A 110 13.09 7.58 21.22
N LEU A 111 13.12 8.79 20.67
CA LEU A 111 14.36 9.52 20.38
C LEU A 111 15.01 10.09 21.64
N GLU A 112 14.23 10.68 22.54
CA GLU A 112 14.73 11.28 23.80
C GLU A 112 15.28 10.24 24.78
N LEU A 113 14.69 9.04 24.77
CA LEU A 113 15.13 7.92 25.62
C LEU A 113 16.18 7.03 24.94
N GLU A 114 16.74 7.47 23.80
CA GLU A 114 17.72 6.72 22.99
C GLU A 114 17.30 5.27 22.69
N GLY A 115 16.00 5.02 22.54
CA GLY A 115 15.46 3.68 22.30
C GLY A 115 15.62 2.69 23.46
N SER A 116 16.02 3.12 24.65
CA SER A 116 16.28 2.25 25.82
C SER A 116 15.11 1.34 26.23
N ASN A 117 13.87 1.72 25.89
CA ASN A 117 12.66 0.91 26.13
C ASN A 117 12.06 0.28 24.87
N HIS A 118 12.67 0.48 23.70
CA HIS A 118 12.13 0.08 22.40
C HIS A 118 13.17 -0.64 21.50
N GLU A 119 14.32 -1.03 22.06
CA GLU A 119 15.32 -1.81 21.34
C GLU A 119 14.74 -3.16 20.89
N VAL A 120 14.77 -3.41 19.58
CA VAL A 120 14.27 -4.67 19.00
C VAL A 120 15.38 -5.71 19.08
N TYR A 121 15.32 -6.56 20.12
CA TYR A 121 16.22 -7.70 20.23
C TYR A 121 15.74 -8.89 19.39
N VAL A 122 16.65 -9.48 18.65
CA VAL A 122 16.43 -10.73 17.91
C VAL A 122 17.53 -11.70 18.31
N ASP A 123 17.14 -12.93 18.69
CA ASP A 123 18.09 -14.00 19.00
C ASP A 123 19.09 -14.21 17.84
N GLU A 124 20.37 -14.36 18.18
CA GLU A 124 21.46 -14.40 17.19
C GLU A 124 21.30 -15.55 16.20
N ARG A 125 20.92 -16.73 16.69
CA ARG A 125 20.71 -17.90 15.83
C ARG A 125 19.49 -17.72 14.93
N LEU A 126 18.44 -17.06 15.41
CA LEU A 126 17.29 -16.70 14.60
C LEU A 126 17.66 -15.68 13.52
N ARG A 127 18.42 -14.64 13.88
CA ARG A 127 18.91 -13.58 12.97
C ARG A 127 19.69 -14.19 11.82
N GLU A 128 20.69 -15.03 12.10
CA GLU A 128 21.50 -15.69 11.07
C GLU A 128 20.67 -16.53 10.11
N ARG A 129 19.70 -17.28 10.64
CA ARG A 129 18.81 -18.11 9.82
C ARG A 129 17.84 -17.28 8.98
N ALA A 130 17.35 -16.16 9.50
CA ALA A 130 16.46 -15.25 8.79
C ALA A 130 17.19 -14.48 7.66
N LEU A 131 18.49 -14.24 7.82
CA LEU A 131 19.32 -13.61 6.78
C LEU A 131 19.46 -14.47 5.52
N VAL A 132 19.43 -15.81 5.64
CA VAL A 132 19.57 -16.70 4.48
C VAL A 132 18.48 -16.48 3.42
N PRO A 133 17.16 -16.58 3.73
CA PRO A 133 16.11 -16.32 2.75
C PRO A 133 16.05 -14.84 2.34
N LEU A 134 16.34 -13.90 3.25
CA LEU A 134 16.36 -12.47 2.93
C LEU A 134 17.42 -12.13 1.87
N ASN A 135 18.66 -12.60 2.06
CA ASN A 135 19.74 -12.36 1.10
C ASN A 135 19.42 -13.02 -0.24
N ARG A 136 18.87 -14.23 -0.26
CA ARG A 136 18.42 -14.89 -1.51
C ARG A 136 17.38 -14.05 -2.26
N MET A 137 16.43 -13.44 -1.56
CA MET A 137 15.42 -12.56 -2.15
C MET A 137 16.06 -11.31 -2.76
N LEU A 138 16.98 -10.66 -2.05
CA LEU A 138 17.68 -9.46 -2.52
C LEU A 138 18.60 -9.77 -3.71
N ASP A 139 19.37 -10.85 -3.63
CA ASP A 139 20.26 -11.32 -4.71
C ASP A 139 19.45 -11.68 -5.97
N PHE A 140 18.31 -12.34 -5.80
CA PHE A 140 17.42 -12.65 -6.91
C PHE A 140 16.91 -11.37 -7.59
N ALA A 141 16.39 -10.42 -6.82
CA ALA A 141 15.92 -9.15 -7.36
C ALA A 141 17.04 -8.41 -8.12
N ALA A 142 18.24 -8.31 -7.55
CA ALA A 142 19.39 -7.67 -8.18
C ALA A 142 19.76 -8.32 -9.53
N ASN A 143 19.79 -9.66 -9.60
CA ASN A 143 20.12 -10.38 -10.82
C ASN A 143 19.02 -10.25 -11.90
N VAL A 144 17.75 -10.23 -11.51
CA VAL A 144 16.63 -10.01 -12.46
C VAL A 144 16.71 -8.62 -13.10
N TYR A 145 17.11 -7.59 -12.34
CA TYR A 145 17.29 -6.25 -12.88
C TYR A 145 18.41 -6.17 -13.91
N VAL A 146 19.57 -6.81 -13.68
CA VAL A 146 20.70 -6.82 -14.62
C VAL A 146 20.28 -7.39 -15.99
N HIS A 147 19.53 -8.48 -16.01
CA HIS A 147 19.09 -9.11 -17.26
C HIS A 147 18.05 -8.29 -18.06
N TYR A 148 17.40 -7.29 -17.47
CA TYR A 148 16.42 -6.43 -18.17
C TYR A 148 17.02 -5.17 -18.78
N VAL A 149 18.22 -4.75 -18.35
CA VAL A 149 18.91 -3.55 -18.89
C VAL A 149 19.87 -3.88 -20.03
N ASP A 150 20.25 -5.15 -20.18
CA ASP A 150 21.18 -5.65 -21.20
C ASP A 150 20.49 -6.23 -22.45
N ASN A 151 19.18 -5.97 -22.64
CA ASN A 151 18.39 -6.39 -23.81
C ASN A 151 17.47 -5.26 -24.30
#